data_AF-A0A947A111-F1
#
_entry.id   AF-A0A947A111-F1
#
_cell.length_a   1.000
_cell.length_b   1.000
_cell.length_c   1.000
_cell.angle_alpha   90.00
_cell.angle_beta   90.00
_cell.angle_gamma   90.00
#
_symmetry.space_group_name_H-M   'P 1'
#
loop_
_entity.id
_entity.type
_entity.pdbx_description
1 polymer ?
#
loop_
_entity_poly.entity_id
_entity_poly.type
_entity_poly.pdbx_seq_one_letter_code
_entity_poly.pdbx_strand_id
1 'polypeptide(L)'
;MIHEEVLRSINRTLSWLIDHESHMYIGKLIEKTFSILRDISDVYPATALNGILNMGKGVYKTDESDLVNFFIDSVIALGFQTPMISGVGEDWQLKVNSAHILNIRTWLKLIELNPKWSTRLLSDMIIHLSLGGVFIKDIDLFPRDITRLLNSKIGPVFNLAKQLARIFPVYFNDIGAEGKLRDISTEIDELSHRKDILIHFLRKQSHVESSSRILGFMEAILHFWATRKKENLKPFVPLNIYSQIETKGPYIDGVHAIVSHLNERGFVLPDDLLALEENELSKVFKNISGVERNDFKRVELLSIFYRLLNQKYNIGHIELNNYITQLSTEAFSDLNRLKKALVIPDVKKKLNMLLDYLDRLKKLILSPETYEIREDIYKKRHITVDIPSMYGSYHEMKFDALGLTFRIESLVNVLFEELVEDIDLNLITKATFYQIHTQLSLFNKALKLDGISSVEMELQLDLLAHSLTISGFTFTQYLDIFKGFALAVKNIINDYFNNIHEENLSRILSHLPVSRIQAKYLPQGAELDTEKLVYRISEIFFRDQIALSL
;
A
#
# COMPACT_ATOMS: atom_id res chain seq x y z
N MET A 1 -17.90 27.79 -17.33
CA MET A 1 -18.53 27.22 -18.53
C MET A 1 -17.74 27.50 -19.81
N ILE A 2 -17.55 28.76 -20.23
CA ILE A 2 -16.89 29.09 -21.51
C ILE A 2 -15.46 28.49 -21.63
N HIS A 3 -14.62 28.62 -20.59
CA HIS A 3 -13.27 28.05 -20.62
C HIS A 3 -13.23 26.51 -20.68
N GLU A 4 -14.22 25.84 -20.07
CA GLU A 4 -14.30 24.37 -20.06
C GLU A 4 -14.78 23.82 -21.42
N GLU A 5 -15.73 24.49 -22.07
CA GLU A 5 -16.17 24.16 -23.42
C GLU A 5 -15.09 24.40 -24.47
N VAL A 6 -14.34 25.49 -24.36
CA VAL A 6 -13.17 25.77 -25.23
C VAL A 6 -12.12 24.68 -25.07
N LEU A 7 -11.80 24.25 -23.85
CA LEU A 7 -10.85 23.16 -23.60
C LEU A 7 -11.36 21.80 -24.11
N ARG A 8 -12.66 21.52 -23.99
CA ARG A 8 -13.27 20.31 -24.60
C ARG A 8 -13.22 20.34 -26.13
N SER A 9 -13.46 21.50 -26.75
CA SER A 9 -13.33 21.67 -28.19
C SER A 9 -11.88 21.48 -28.65
N ILE A 10 -10.93 22.07 -27.93
CA ILE A 10 -9.49 21.88 -28.16
C ILE A 10 -9.13 20.38 -28.06
N ASN A 11 -9.61 19.67 -27.04
CA ASN A 11 -9.37 18.23 -26.89
C ASN A 11 -9.90 17.42 -28.08
N ARG A 12 -11.10 17.75 -28.60
CA ARG A 12 -11.65 17.09 -29.80
C ARG A 12 -10.78 17.33 -31.04
N THR A 13 -10.35 18.57 -31.26
CA THR A 13 -9.49 18.92 -32.39
C THR A 13 -8.10 18.28 -32.27
N LEU A 14 -7.54 18.22 -31.06
CA LEU A 14 -6.27 17.56 -30.77
C LEU A 14 -6.31 16.07 -31.09
N SER A 15 -7.34 15.36 -30.65
CA SER A 15 -7.48 13.93 -30.98
C SER A 15 -7.55 13.69 -32.49
N TRP A 16 -8.26 14.54 -33.23
CA TRP A 16 -8.33 14.42 -34.69
C TRP A 16 -6.98 14.69 -35.36
N LEU A 17 -6.24 15.71 -34.92
CA LEU A 17 -4.91 16.03 -35.46
C LEU A 17 -3.88 14.95 -35.17
N ILE A 18 -3.91 14.31 -34.00
CA ILE A 18 -3.00 13.22 -33.66
C ILE A 18 -3.22 12.01 -34.58
N ASP A 19 -4.46 11.75 -34.99
CA ASP A 19 -4.80 10.62 -35.87
C ASP A 19 -4.45 10.88 -37.36
N HIS A 20 -4.16 12.12 -37.79
CA HIS A 20 -4.08 12.50 -39.22
C HIS A 20 -2.85 13.33 -39.65
N GLU A 21 -1.93 13.69 -38.74
CA GLU A 21 -0.79 14.59 -39.02
C GLU A 21 0.58 13.90 -38.86
N SER A 22 1.64 14.54 -39.41
CA SER A 22 3.02 14.03 -39.31
C SER A 22 3.60 14.07 -37.89
N HIS A 23 4.53 13.16 -37.56
CA HIS A 23 5.09 13.00 -36.21
C HIS A 23 5.76 14.27 -35.64
N MET A 24 6.46 15.04 -36.49
CA MET A 24 7.08 16.31 -36.07
C MET A 24 6.03 17.36 -35.66
N TYR A 25 4.86 17.34 -36.29
CA TYR A 25 3.75 18.22 -35.95
C TYR A 25 3.09 17.79 -34.62
N ILE A 26 2.96 16.49 -34.38
CA ILE A 26 2.42 15.96 -33.13
C ILE A 26 3.32 16.34 -31.93
N GLY A 27 4.65 16.26 -32.07
CA GLY A 27 5.57 16.69 -31.01
C GLY A 27 5.38 18.16 -30.61
N LYS A 28 5.33 19.07 -31.59
CA LYS A 28 5.05 20.51 -31.32
C LYS A 28 3.67 20.75 -30.71
N LEU A 29 2.69 19.94 -31.10
CA LEU A 29 1.34 20.00 -30.56
C LEU A 29 1.30 19.59 -29.09
N ILE A 30 2.04 18.54 -28.71
CA ILE A 30 2.23 18.11 -27.32
C ILE A 30 2.84 19.26 -26.53
N GLU A 31 3.98 19.81 -26.95
CA GLU A 31 4.66 20.92 -26.23
C GLU A 31 3.71 22.10 -25.98
N LYS A 32 3.03 22.56 -27.05
CA LYS A 32 2.12 23.70 -26.95
C LYS A 32 0.93 23.40 -26.03
N THR A 33 0.40 22.19 -26.10
CA THR A 33 -0.71 21.79 -25.23
C THR A 33 -0.26 21.73 -23.78
N PHE A 34 0.88 21.11 -23.48
CA PHE A 34 1.40 21.01 -22.12
C PHE A 34 1.81 22.37 -21.53
N SER A 35 2.25 23.33 -22.36
CA SER A 35 2.42 24.72 -21.94
C SER A 35 1.10 25.31 -21.44
N ILE A 36 0.01 25.14 -22.19
CA ILE A 36 -1.31 25.65 -21.81
C ILE A 36 -1.84 24.91 -20.57
N LEU A 37 -1.67 23.59 -20.51
CA LEU A 37 -2.13 22.76 -19.40
C LEU A 37 -1.43 23.13 -18.08
N ARG A 38 -0.16 23.53 -18.13
CA ARG A 38 0.62 23.98 -16.97
C ARG A 38 0.06 25.27 -16.37
N ASP A 39 -0.37 26.20 -17.20
CA ASP A 39 -0.94 27.47 -16.72
C ASP A 39 -2.30 27.30 -16.04
N ILE A 40 -3.04 26.23 -16.39
CA ILE A 40 -4.38 25.98 -15.86
C ILE A 40 -4.44 24.85 -14.82
N SER A 41 -3.38 24.07 -14.61
CA SER A 41 -3.41 22.88 -13.74
C SER A 41 -3.72 23.21 -12.29
N ASP A 42 -3.28 24.38 -11.81
CA ASP A 42 -3.52 24.81 -10.43
C ASP A 42 -4.97 25.29 -10.21
N VAL A 43 -5.62 25.82 -11.25
CA VAL A 43 -6.97 26.39 -11.16
C VAL A 43 -8.03 25.36 -11.57
N TYR A 44 -7.76 24.56 -12.60
CA TYR A 44 -8.67 23.58 -13.20
C TYR A 44 -8.00 22.21 -13.39
N PRO A 45 -7.56 21.56 -12.29
CA PRO A 45 -6.81 20.30 -12.37
C PRO A 45 -7.60 19.19 -13.06
N ALA A 46 -8.92 19.11 -12.85
CA ALA A 46 -9.76 18.09 -13.49
C ALA A 46 -9.79 18.22 -15.01
N THR A 47 -9.82 19.45 -15.53
CA THR A 47 -9.82 19.70 -16.97
C THR A 47 -8.45 19.40 -17.56
N ALA A 48 -7.38 19.76 -16.85
CA ALA A 48 -6.02 19.43 -17.27
C ALA A 48 -5.81 17.91 -17.37
N LEU A 49 -6.20 17.16 -16.34
CA LEU A 49 -6.10 15.70 -16.31
C LEU A 49 -6.92 15.02 -17.41
N ASN A 50 -8.13 15.49 -17.69
CA ASN A 50 -8.92 15.00 -18.80
C ASN A 50 -8.27 15.29 -20.17
N GLY A 51 -7.63 16.46 -20.32
CA GLY A 51 -6.87 16.82 -21.52
C GLY A 51 -5.69 15.87 -21.75
N ILE A 52 -4.89 15.63 -20.70
CA ILE A 52 -3.79 14.68 -20.70
C ILE A 52 -4.27 13.29 -21.13
N LEU A 53 -5.36 12.78 -20.53
CA LEU A 53 -5.87 11.45 -20.84
C LEU A 53 -6.29 11.31 -22.30
N ASN A 54 -6.99 12.31 -22.83
CA ASN A 54 -7.48 12.29 -24.21
C ASN A 54 -6.31 12.37 -25.21
N MET A 55 -5.31 13.20 -24.93
CA MET A 55 -4.09 13.26 -25.73
C MET A 55 -3.33 11.94 -25.67
N GLY A 56 -3.12 11.38 -24.49
CA GLY A 56 -2.42 10.10 -24.32
C GLY A 56 -3.10 8.96 -25.08
N LYS A 57 -4.44 8.89 -25.07
CA LYS A 57 -5.19 7.93 -25.90
C LYS A 57 -4.91 8.06 -27.39
N GLY A 58 -4.65 9.27 -27.90
CA GLY A 58 -4.22 9.48 -29.28
C GLY A 58 -2.76 9.08 -29.49
N VAL A 59 -1.86 9.57 -28.63
CA VAL A 59 -0.42 9.31 -28.76
C VAL A 59 -0.09 7.82 -28.69
N TYR A 60 -0.68 7.07 -27.77
CA TYR A 60 -0.43 5.62 -27.66
C TYR A 60 -0.92 4.82 -28.86
N LYS A 61 -1.90 5.33 -29.63
CA LYS A 61 -2.37 4.67 -30.86
C LYS A 61 -1.41 4.81 -32.03
N THR A 62 -0.49 5.77 -31.99
CA THR A 62 0.52 5.94 -33.04
C THR A 62 1.48 4.75 -33.11
N ASP A 63 1.57 3.95 -32.04
CA ASP A 63 2.51 2.83 -31.89
C ASP A 63 4.00 3.24 -32.00
N GLU A 64 4.29 4.53 -31.79
CA GLU A 64 5.64 5.11 -31.85
C GLU A 64 6.20 5.32 -30.44
N SER A 65 7.12 4.45 -30.03
CA SER A 65 7.67 4.44 -28.65
C SER A 65 8.33 5.78 -28.27
N ASP A 66 9.03 6.44 -29.18
CA ASP A 66 9.73 7.71 -28.88
C ASP A 66 8.75 8.84 -28.62
N LEU A 67 7.65 8.89 -29.37
CA LEU A 67 6.58 9.87 -29.18
C LEU A 67 5.82 9.63 -27.88
N VAL A 68 5.59 8.36 -27.53
CA VAL A 68 5.00 7.98 -26.24
C VAL A 68 5.91 8.39 -25.08
N ASN A 69 7.21 8.14 -25.19
CA ASN A 69 8.18 8.56 -24.18
C ASN A 69 8.20 10.09 -24.00
N PHE A 70 8.21 10.84 -25.11
CA PHE A 70 8.14 12.31 -25.08
C PHE A 70 6.85 12.84 -24.44
N PHE A 71 5.72 12.19 -24.72
CA PHE A 71 4.45 12.50 -24.07
C PHE A 71 4.50 12.19 -22.57
N ILE A 72 5.03 11.04 -22.18
CA ILE A 72 5.19 10.66 -20.76
C ILE A 72 6.06 11.68 -20.04
N ASP A 73 7.17 12.12 -20.62
CA ASP A 73 8.02 13.19 -20.07
C ASP A 73 7.24 14.48 -19.82
N SER A 74 6.35 14.82 -20.75
CA SER A 74 5.49 16.00 -20.62
C SER A 74 4.46 15.85 -19.50
N VAL A 75 3.85 14.67 -19.34
CA VAL A 75 2.94 14.34 -18.23
C VAL A 75 3.64 14.43 -16.89
N ILE A 76 4.80 13.80 -16.82
CA ILE A 76 5.66 13.76 -15.65
C ILE A 76 6.12 15.18 -15.24
N ALA A 77 6.48 16.02 -16.21
CA ALA A 77 6.88 17.41 -15.97
C ALA A 77 5.73 18.32 -15.53
N LEU A 78 4.47 17.98 -15.83
CA LEU A 78 3.31 18.71 -15.33
C LEU A 78 3.12 18.49 -13.81
N GLY A 79 3.58 17.36 -13.30
CA GLY A 79 3.57 17.03 -11.88
C GLY A 79 2.33 16.27 -11.41
N PHE A 80 2.34 15.92 -10.13
CA PHE A 80 1.35 15.06 -9.49
C PHE A 80 0.57 15.76 -8.37
N GLN A 81 -0.73 15.53 -8.33
CA GLN A 81 -1.63 16.05 -7.29
C GLN A 81 -1.57 15.17 -6.04
N THR A 82 -0.80 15.58 -5.02
CA THR A 82 -0.73 14.85 -3.72
C THR A 82 -2.01 15.03 -2.89
N PRO A 83 -2.28 14.20 -1.87
CA PRO A 83 -3.50 14.30 -1.06
C PRO A 83 -3.67 15.65 -0.37
N MET A 84 -2.57 16.28 0.07
CA MET A 84 -2.57 17.56 0.79
C MET A 84 -3.58 17.61 1.95
N ILE A 85 -3.63 16.55 2.76
CA ILE A 85 -4.56 16.47 3.89
C ILE A 85 -4.23 17.56 4.91
N SER A 86 -5.19 18.45 5.17
CA SER A 86 -5.00 19.60 6.06
C SER A 86 -5.89 19.55 7.32
N GLY A 87 -6.36 18.37 7.70
CA GLY A 87 -7.21 18.12 8.86
C GLY A 87 -8.70 17.95 8.53
N VAL A 88 -9.55 18.02 9.55
CA VAL A 88 -11.02 17.84 9.40
C VAL A 88 -11.74 19.18 9.61
N GLY A 89 -12.72 19.48 8.75
CA GLY A 89 -13.56 20.67 8.84
C GLY A 89 -14.64 20.57 9.93
N GLU A 90 -15.26 21.72 10.23
CA GLU A 90 -16.36 21.80 11.21
C GLU A 90 -17.63 21.05 10.75
N ASP A 91 -17.73 20.78 9.44
CA ASP A 91 -18.71 19.89 8.80
C ASP A 91 -18.36 18.40 8.93
N TRP A 92 -17.29 18.08 9.68
CA TRP A 92 -16.75 16.75 9.93
C TRP A 92 -16.21 16.05 8.69
N GLN A 93 -15.98 16.79 7.60
CA GLN A 93 -15.37 16.26 6.38
C GLN A 93 -13.87 16.49 6.37
N LEU A 94 -13.13 15.52 5.85
CA LEU A 94 -11.70 15.68 5.63
C LEU A 94 -11.42 16.74 4.57
N LYS A 95 -10.50 17.66 4.87
CA LYS A 95 -9.96 18.61 3.91
C LYS A 95 -8.82 17.93 3.15
N VAL A 96 -9.11 17.56 1.90
CA VAL A 96 -8.20 16.83 1.01
C VAL A 96 -8.27 17.41 -0.40
N ASN A 97 -7.17 17.30 -1.15
CA ASN A 97 -7.13 17.66 -2.57
C ASN A 97 -8.04 16.75 -3.40
N SER A 98 -9.14 17.31 -3.91
CA SER A 98 -10.11 16.57 -4.73
C SER A 98 -9.53 16.06 -6.05
N ALA A 99 -8.44 16.66 -6.54
CA ALA A 99 -7.77 16.22 -7.76
C ALA A 99 -6.88 14.99 -7.55
N HIS A 100 -6.53 14.62 -6.32
CA HIS A 100 -5.61 13.52 -6.03
C HIS A 100 -6.06 12.18 -6.63
N ILE A 101 -7.29 11.74 -6.29
CA ILE A 101 -7.83 10.48 -6.81
C ILE A 101 -8.04 10.52 -8.33
N LEU A 102 -8.40 11.69 -8.87
CA LEU A 102 -8.55 11.87 -10.32
C LEU A 102 -7.20 11.76 -11.03
N ASN A 103 -6.12 12.28 -10.43
CA ASN A 103 -4.77 12.19 -10.96
C ASN A 103 -4.30 10.73 -10.99
N ILE A 104 -4.46 10.00 -9.89
CA ILE A 104 -4.18 8.56 -9.79
C ILE A 104 -4.90 7.80 -10.92
N ARG A 105 -6.21 8.00 -11.05
CA ARG A 105 -7.03 7.34 -12.08
C ARG A 105 -6.61 7.69 -13.50
N THR A 106 -6.23 8.94 -13.71
CA THR A 106 -5.78 9.41 -15.03
C THR A 106 -4.48 8.72 -15.42
N TRP A 107 -3.51 8.67 -14.51
CA TRP A 107 -2.22 8.02 -14.76
C TRP A 107 -2.36 6.51 -14.88
N LEU A 108 -3.18 5.85 -14.05
CA LEU A 108 -3.52 4.44 -14.22
C LEU A 108 -4.11 4.16 -15.61
N LYS A 109 -5.07 4.96 -16.07
CA LYS A 109 -5.66 4.80 -17.41
C LYS A 109 -4.66 4.99 -18.54
N LEU A 110 -3.63 5.83 -18.37
CA LEU A 110 -2.54 5.95 -19.34
C LEU A 110 -1.65 4.71 -19.33
N ILE A 111 -1.27 4.24 -18.13
CA ILE A 111 -0.48 3.02 -17.94
C ILE A 111 -1.19 1.81 -18.55
N GLU A 112 -2.51 1.70 -18.34
CA GLU A 112 -3.38 0.65 -18.90
C GLU A 112 -3.31 0.55 -20.43
N LEU A 113 -3.02 1.67 -21.15
CA LEU A 113 -2.93 1.67 -22.61
C LEU A 113 -1.77 0.81 -23.11
N ASN A 114 -0.60 0.94 -22.47
CA ASN A 114 0.56 0.09 -22.72
C ASN A 114 1.51 0.11 -21.50
N PRO A 115 1.40 -0.86 -20.58
CA PRO A 115 2.20 -0.87 -19.36
C PRO A 115 3.71 -0.92 -19.64
N LYS A 116 4.13 -1.66 -20.69
CA LYS A 116 5.54 -1.80 -21.09
C LYS A 116 6.18 -0.46 -21.44
N TRP A 117 5.44 0.43 -22.10
CA TRP A 117 5.94 1.77 -22.47
C TRP A 117 5.79 2.80 -21.35
N SER A 118 5.06 2.45 -20.29
CA SER A 118 4.71 3.37 -19.21
C SER A 118 5.57 3.18 -17.95
N THR A 119 6.74 2.53 -18.06
CA THR A 119 7.64 2.24 -16.93
C THR A 119 8.07 3.51 -16.19
N ARG A 120 8.40 4.58 -16.93
CA ARG A 120 8.79 5.87 -16.35
C ARG A 120 7.63 6.53 -15.62
N LEU A 121 6.41 6.45 -16.16
CA LEU A 121 5.20 6.97 -15.51
C LEU A 121 4.83 6.14 -14.26
N LEU A 122 4.98 4.81 -14.31
CA LEU A 122 4.82 3.92 -13.16
C LEU A 122 5.79 4.29 -12.04
N SER A 123 7.07 4.43 -12.37
CA SER A 123 8.13 4.83 -11.43
C SER A 123 7.83 6.18 -10.78
N ASP A 124 7.50 7.19 -11.58
CA ASP A 124 7.15 8.53 -11.11
C ASP A 124 5.93 8.51 -10.16
N MET A 125 4.90 7.72 -10.53
CA MET A 125 3.71 7.51 -9.70
C MET A 125 4.03 6.83 -8.37
N ILE A 126 4.85 5.78 -8.37
CA ILE A 126 5.30 5.07 -7.16
C ILE A 126 5.99 6.04 -6.21
N ILE A 127 6.90 6.87 -6.71
CA ILE A 127 7.64 7.84 -5.90
C ILE A 127 6.69 8.89 -5.33
N HIS A 128 5.81 9.48 -6.15
CA HIS A 128 4.87 10.49 -5.67
C HIS A 128 3.90 9.96 -4.61
N LEU A 129 3.38 8.75 -4.78
CA LEU A 129 2.49 8.11 -3.81
C LEU A 129 3.24 7.69 -2.53
N SER A 130 4.47 7.22 -2.66
CA SER A 130 5.30 6.86 -1.50
C SER A 130 5.69 8.07 -0.67
N LEU A 131 6.18 9.14 -1.31
CA LEU A 131 6.62 10.35 -0.63
C LEU A 131 5.45 11.23 -0.17
N GLY A 132 4.43 11.39 -1.02
CA GLY A 132 3.29 12.29 -0.78
C GLY A 132 2.12 11.66 -0.04
N GLY A 133 2.11 10.33 0.07
CA GLY A 133 1.00 9.56 0.61
C GLY A 133 -0.16 9.37 -0.36
N VAL A 134 -1.10 8.53 0.07
CA VAL A 134 -2.27 8.14 -0.72
C VAL A 134 -3.53 8.33 0.13
N PHE A 135 -4.57 8.88 -0.49
CA PHE A 135 -5.87 8.98 0.14
C PHE A 135 -6.97 8.49 -0.81
N ILE A 136 -7.62 7.40 -0.43
CA ILE A 136 -8.71 6.76 -1.15
C ILE A 136 -9.80 6.42 -0.13
N LYS A 137 -11.05 6.76 -0.45
CA LYS A 137 -12.21 6.35 0.35
C LYS A 137 -12.75 5.04 -0.17
N ASP A 138 -13.37 4.24 0.68
CA ASP A 138 -14.07 3.02 0.27
C ASP A 138 -15.09 3.28 -0.83
N ILE A 139 -15.79 4.41 -0.70
CA ILE A 139 -16.85 4.84 -1.63
C ILE A 139 -16.33 5.26 -3.00
N ASP A 140 -15.01 5.41 -3.17
CA ASP A 140 -14.42 5.67 -4.48
C ASP A 140 -14.52 4.42 -5.38
N LEU A 141 -14.74 3.23 -4.82
CA LEU A 141 -14.80 1.96 -5.58
C LEU A 141 -13.52 1.69 -6.38
N PHE A 142 -12.38 2.05 -5.78
CA PHE A 142 -11.06 1.89 -6.37
C PHE A 142 -10.65 0.45 -6.71
N PRO A 143 -11.21 -0.62 -6.10
CA PRO A 143 -11.02 -1.98 -6.60
C PRO A 143 -11.31 -2.14 -8.11
N ARG A 144 -12.26 -1.37 -8.66
CA ARG A 144 -12.53 -1.34 -10.11
C ARG A 144 -11.35 -0.82 -10.93
N ASP A 145 -10.61 0.15 -10.40
CA ASP A 145 -9.41 0.71 -11.04
C ASP A 145 -8.28 -0.34 -11.05
N ILE A 146 -8.08 -1.06 -9.93
CA ILE A 146 -7.11 -2.16 -9.84
C ILE A 146 -7.46 -3.29 -10.80
N THR A 147 -8.72 -3.72 -10.85
CA THR A 147 -9.18 -4.76 -11.78
C THR A 147 -8.88 -4.40 -13.24
N ARG A 148 -9.04 -3.14 -13.64
CA ARG A 148 -8.68 -2.72 -15.01
C ARG A 148 -7.18 -2.76 -15.25
N LEU A 149 -6.36 -2.31 -14.31
CA LEU A 149 -4.91 -2.45 -14.37
C LEU A 149 -4.51 -3.92 -14.54
N LEU A 150 -5.08 -4.83 -13.75
CA LEU A 150 -4.79 -6.28 -13.81
C LEU A 150 -5.28 -6.96 -15.08
N ASN A 151 -6.25 -6.37 -15.77
CA ASN A 151 -6.71 -6.82 -17.08
C ASN A 151 -5.96 -6.14 -18.24
N SER A 152 -4.97 -5.29 -17.96
CA SER A 152 -4.00 -4.80 -18.94
C SER A 152 -2.78 -5.75 -19.01
N LYS A 153 -1.93 -5.59 -20.03
CA LYS A 153 -0.74 -6.45 -20.26
C LYS A 153 0.41 -6.09 -19.31
N ILE A 154 0.21 -6.28 -18.00
CA ILE A 154 1.20 -5.93 -16.95
C ILE A 154 2.40 -6.87 -16.85
N GLY A 155 2.37 -8.03 -17.50
CA GLY A 155 3.44 -9.04 -17.42
C GLY A 155 4.87 -8.50 -17.57
N PRO A 156 5.18 -7.66 -18.58
CA PRO A 156 6.51 -7.08 -18.76
C PRO A 156 6.96 -6.12 -17.65
N VAL A 157 6.02 -5.61 -16.84
CA VAL A 157 6.26 -4.64 -15.77
C VAL A 157 5.70 -5.14 -14.44
N PHE A 158 5.60 -6.46 -14.26
CA PHE A 158 4.86 -7.06 -13.16
C PHE A 158 5.40 -6.64 -11.78
N ASN A 159 6.73 -6.56 -11.63
CA ASN A 159 7.37 -6.07 -10.41
C ASN A 159 6.95 -4.62 -10.09
N LEU A 160 7.03 -3.69 -11.05
CA LEU A 160 6.57 -2.31 -10.86
C LEU A 160 5.06 -2.20 -10.62
N ALA A 161 4.26 -3.01 -11.31
CA ALA A 161 2.82 -3.07 -11.09
C ALA A 161 2.51 -3.53 -9.65
N LYS A 162 3.25 -4.50 -9.11
CA LYS A 162 3.16 -4.92 -7.71
C LYS A 162 3.62 -3.85 -6.74
N GLN A 163 4.76 -3.20 -6.98
CA GLN A 163 5.25 -2.09 -6.16
C GLN A 163 4.19 -0.99 -6.04
N LEU A 164 3.61 -0.56 -7.17
CA LEU A 164 2.53 0.43 -7.19
C LEU A 164 1.30 -0.08 -6.43
N ALA A 165 0.87 -1.30 -6.73
CA ALA A 165 -0.31 -1.92 -6.12
C ALA A 165 -0.21 -1.96 -4.59
N ARG A 166 0.93 -2.35 -4.01
CA ARG A 166 1.14 -2.42 -2.55
C ARG A 166 0.90 -1.09 -1.83
N ILE A 167 1.06 0.04 -2.51
CA ILE A 167 0.88 1.37 -1.90
C ILE A 167 -0.62 1.65 -1.63
N PHE A 168 -1.53 1.01 -2.37
CA PHE A 168 -2.96 1.28 -2.25
C PHE A 168 -3.60 0.49 -1.08
N PRO A 169 -4.22 1.15 -0.09
CA PRO A 169 -4.88 0.48 1.03
C PRO A 169 -6.32 0.07 0.65
N VAL A 170 -6.48 -0.68 -0.44
CA VAL A 170 -7.78 -0.94 -1.10
C VAL A 170 -8.14 -2.42 -1.21
N TYR A 171 -7.29 -3.32 -0.69
CA TYR A 171 -7.45 -4.78 -0.81
C TYR A 171 -8.41 -5.37 0.24
N PHE A 172 -9.61 -4.80 0.28
CA PHE A 172 -10.76 -5.27 1.03
C PHE A 172 -11.93 -5.53 0.08
N ASN A 173 -12.81 -6.45 0.47
CA ASN A 173 -14.01 -6.75 -0.30
C ASN A 173 -15.22 -5.99 0.22
N ASP A 174 -15.30 -5.73 1.53
CA ASP A 174 -16.41 -5.01 2.16
C ASP A 174 -16.24 -3.49 2.06
N ILE A 175 -17.22 -2.81 1.43
CA ILE A 175 -17.26 -1.36 1.26
C ILE A 175 -17.92 -0.72 2.47
N GLY A 176 -17.26 0.28 3.07
CA GLY A 176 -17.74 0.99 4.26
C GLY A 176 -17.52 0.22 5.57
N ALA A 177 -17.93 0.81 6.69
CA ALA A 177 -17.91 0.16 8.00
C ALA A 177 -19.28 -0.42 8.36
N GLU A 178 -19.53 -1.67 7.97
CA GLU A 178 -20.75 -2.43 8.28
C GLU A 178 -20.44 -3.74 9.03
N GLY A 179 -21.49 -4.49 9.42
CA GLY A 179 -21.36 -5.74 10.17
C GLY A 179 -20.61 -5.56 11.48
N LYS A 180 -19.62 -6.44 11.74
CA LYS A 180 -18.86 -6.44 12.99
C LYS A 180 -18.17 -5.11 13.29
N LEU A 181 -17.68 -4.38 12.27
CA LEU A 181 -17.10 -3.05 12.43
C LEU A 181 -18.11 -2.04 12.97
N ARG A 182 -19.35 -2.07 12.45
CA ARG A 182 -20.43 -1.19 12.88
C ARG A 182 -20.92 -1.52 14.29
N ASP A 183 -21.04 -2.80 14.59
CA ASP A 183 -21.52 -3.29 15.89
C ASP A 183 -20.56 -2.85 17.00
N ILE A 184 -19.26 -3.14 16.85
CA ILE A 184 -18.23 -2.80 17.85
C ILE A 184 -18.08 -1.29 18.02
N SER A 185 -18.03 -0.54 16.93
CA SER A 185 -17.92 0.92 16.98
C SER A 185 -19.17 1.59 17.57
N THR A 186 -20.34 0.94 17.47
CA THR A 186 -21.56 1.41 18.14
C THR A 186 -21.56 1.06 19.62
N GLU A 187 -21.16 -0.16 19.97
CA GLU A 187 -21.07 -0.62 21.35
C GLU A 187 -20.12 0.25 22.19
N ILE A 188 -18.91 0.54 21.67
CA ILE A 188 -17.93 1.37 22.38
C ILE A 188 -18.43 2.80 22.66
N ASP A 189 -19.16 3.40 21.71
CA ASP A 189 -19.77 4.73 21.84
C ASP A 189 -20.92 4.71 22.87
N GLU A 190 -21.74 3.65 22.84
CA GLU A 190 -22.88 3.48 23.73
C GLU A 190 -22.53 3.19 25.19
N LEU A 191 -21.38 2.57 25.47
CA LEU A 191 -20.87 2.40 26.84
C LEU A 191 -20.69 3.73 27.59
N SER A 192 -20.39 4.80 26.87
CA SER A 192 -20.28 6.15 27.43
C SER A 192 -21.60 6.95 27.36
N HIS A 193 -22.69 6.31 26.92
CA HIS A 193 -23.93 6.98 26.51
C HIS A 193 -23.69 8.09 25.47
N ARG A 194 -22.70 7.90 24.60
CA ARG A 194 -22.28 8.86 23.56
C ARG A 194 -21.81 10.21 24.10
N LYS A 195 -21.37 10.24 25.36
CA LYS A 195 -20.86 11.45 26.02
C LYS A 195 -19.34 11.59 25.89
N ASP A 196 -18.63 10.51 25.58
CA ASP A 196 -17.24 10.59 25.16
C ASP A 196 -17.17 11.16 23.73
N ILE A 197 -16.90 12.46 23.63
CA ILE A 197 -16.93 13.18 22.35
C ILE A 197 -15.89 12.65 21.35
N LEU A 198 -14.76 12.14 21.84
CA LEU A 198 -13.68 11.63 21.00
C LEU A 198 -14.07 10.29 20.38
N ILE A 199 -14.60 9.37 21.19
CA ILE A 199 -15.06 8.06 20.71
C ILE A 199 -16.34 8.19 19.86
N HIS A 200 -17.23 9.11 20.23
CA HIS A 200 -18.40 9.41 19.40
C HIS A 200 -18.01 9.87 18.00
N PHE A 201 -17.02 10.78 17.94
CA PHE A 201 -16.48 11.26 16.67
C PHE A 201 -15.76 10.16 15.89
N LEU A 202 -14.95 9.31 16.55
CA LEU A 202 -14.30 8.15 15.92
C LEU A 202 -15.29 7.24 15.20
N ARG A 203 -16.39 6.87 15.89
CA ARG A 203 -17.45 6.05 15.29
C ARG A 203 -18.04 6.72 14.05
N LYS A 204 -18.35 8.01 14.14
CA LYS A 204 -18.96 8.77 13.04
C LYS A 204 -18.02 8.86 11.84
N GLN A 205 -16.74 9.14 12.07
CA GLN A 205 -15.71 9.15 11.02
C GLN A 205 -15.57 7.79 10.33
N SER A 206 -15.55 6.70 11.10
CA SER A 206 -15.46 5.34 10.55
C SER A 206 -16.62 5.01 9.59
N HIS A 207 -17.83 5.44 9.90
CA HIS A 207 -19.05 5.12 9.11
C HIS A 207 -19.28 6.04 7.91
N VAL A 208 -18.76 7.27 7.97
CA VAL A 208 -19.08 8.34 7.01
C VAL A 208 -17.97 8.51 5.97
N GLU A 209 -16.70 8.54 6.40
CA GLU A 209 -15.56 8.72 5.50
C GLU A 209 -15.04 7.39 4.95
N SER A 210 -14.99 6.36 5.82
CA SER A 210 -14.46 5.02 5.58
C SER A 210 -13.20 5.04 4.70
N SER A 211 -12.05 5.32 5.32
CA SER A 211 -10.73 5.35 4.68
C SER A 211 -9.67 4.77 5.62
N SER A 212 -8.49 4.40 5.09
CA SER A 212 -7.37 3.86 5.87
C SER A 212 -6.84 4.84 6.92
N ARG A 213 -7.12 6.14 6.76
CA ARG A 213 -6.75 7.19 7.73
C ARG A 213 -7.30 6.95 9.13
N ILE A 214 -8.39 6.20 9.25
CA ILE A 214 -8.98 5.83 10.54
C ILE A 214 -7.99 5.08 11.45
N LEU A 215 -7.03 4.34 10.87
CA LEU A 215 -5.98 3.65 11.63
C LEU A 215 -5.12 4.65 12.39
N GLY A 216 -4.53 5.63 11.68
CA GLY A 216 -3.74 6.69 12.32
C GLY A 216 -4.55 7.50 13.36
N PHE A 217 -5.87 7.63 13.17
CA PHE A 217 -6.71 8.25 14.20
C PHE A 217 -6.82 7.38 15.45
N MET A 218 -7.03 6.07 15.30
CA MET A 218 -7.05 5.13 16.42
C MET A 218 -5.72 5.06 17.15
N GLU A 219 -4.60 5.08 16.43
CA GLU A 219 -3.25 5.14 17.00
C GLU A 219 -3.06 6.41 17.83
N ALA A 220 -3.53 7.56 17.32
CA ALA A 220 -3.50 8.82 18.06
C ALA A 220 -4.38 8.77 19.32
N ILE A 221 -5.53 8.07 19.29
CA ILE A 221 -6.38 7.84 20.46
C ILE A 221 -5.68 6.94 21.48
N LEU A 222 -5.06 5.84 21.05
CA LEU A 222 -4.30 4.94 21.94
C LEU A 222 -3.11 5.67 22.58
N HIS A 223 -2.37 6.46 21.81
CA HIS A 223 -1.31 7.31 22.34
C HIS A 223 -1.85 8.35 23.33
N PHE A 224 -3.01 8.96 23.05
CA PHE A 224 -3.66 9.88 23.96
C PHE A 224 -4.10 9.18 25.26
N TRP A 225 -4.67 7.98 25.19
CA TRP A 225 -5.00 7.18 26.37
C TRP A 225 -3.74 6.83 27.17
N ALA A 226 -2.62 6.51 26.52
CA ALA A 226 -1.35 6.24 27.19
C ALA A 226 -0.75 7.48 27.89
N THR A 227 -0.83 8.66 27.27
CA THR A 227 -0.02 9.82 27.67
C THR A 227 -0.81 10.99 28.24
N ARG A 228 -2.13 11.02 28.03
CA ARG A 228 -3.04 12.16 28.23
C ARG A 228 -2.68 13.42 27.43
N LYS A 229 -1.76 13.31 26.47
CA LYS A 229 -1.31 14.38 25.57
C LYS A 229 -2.16 14.37 24.31
N LYS A 230 -2.96 15.41 24.10
CA LYS A 230 -3.95 15.47 23.00
C LYS A 230 -3.40 16.04 21.69
N GLU A 231 -2.15 16.50 21.65
CA GLU A 231 -1.53 17.17 20.50
C GLU A 231 -1.61 16.33 19.22
N ASN A 232 -1.41 15.01 19.34
CA ASN A 232 -1.45 14.06 18.23
C ASN A 232 -2.86 13.86 17.66
N LEU A 233 -3.92 14.27 18.37
CA LEU A 233 -5.30 14.20 17.87
C LEU A 233 -5.63 15.36 16.93
N LYS A 234 -4.88 16.48 17.00
CA LYS A 234 -5.18 17.72 16.27
C LYS A 234 -5.34 17.53 14.75
N PRO A 235 -4.56 16.68 14.06
CA PRO A 235 -4.77 16.44 12.63
C PRO A 235 -6.10 15.72 12.36
N PHE A 236 -6.62 14.94 13.30
CA PHE A 236 -7.74 14.02 13.09
C PHE A 236 -9.11 14.55 13.49
N VAL A 237 -9.17 15.60 14.32
CA VAL A 237 -10.43 16.18 14.80
C VAL A 237 -10.54 17.66 14.41
N PRO A 238 -11.76 18.21 14.22
CA PRO A 238 -11.95 19.64 14.03
C PRO A 238 -11.62 20.43 15.32
N LEU A 239 -11.43 21.74 15.20
CA LEU A 239 -10.99 22.58 16.31
C LEU A 239 -12.02 22.63 17.45
N ASN A 240 -13.31 22.64 17.11
CA ASN A 240 -14.38 22.62 18.11
C ASN A 240 -14.34 21.35 18.99
N ILE A 241 -14.12 20.17 18.41
CA ILE A 241 -13.99 18.90 19.13
C ILE A 241 -12.69 18.89 19.91
N TYR A 242 -11.57 19.29 19.29
CA TYR A 242 -10.26 19.33 19.95
C TYR A 242 -10.28 20.12 21.26
N SER A 243 -11.00 21.25 21.27
CA SER A 243 -11.13 22.11 22.46
C SER A 243 -11.91 21.43 23.60
N GLN A 244 -12.89 20.58 23.25
CA GLN A 244 -13.76 19.87 24.19
C GLN A 244 -13.16 18.55 24.72
N ILE A 245 -12.09 18.04 24.11
CA ILE A 245 -11.41 16.84 24.60
C ILE A 245 -10.73 17.17 25.95
N GLU A 246 -11.28 16.60 27.01
CA GLU A 246 -10.72 16.63 28.37
C GLU A 246 -9.55 15.64 28.47
N THR A 247 -8.55 15.94 29.29
CA THR A 247 -7.37 15.08 29.53
C THR A 247 -7.46 14.27 30.83
N LYS A 248 -8.56 14.45 31.57
CA LYS A 248 -8.90 13.80 32.84
C LYS A 248 -10.41 13.65 32.90
N GLY A 249 -10.93 12.85 33.83
CA GLY A 249 -12.35 12.65 34.01
C GLY A 249 -12.79 11.22 33.70
N PRO A 250 -14.10 10.96 33.82
CA PRO A 250 -14.65 9.61 33.85
C PRO A 250 -14.38 8.81 32.57
N TYR A 251 -14.22 9.48 31.42
CA TYR A 251 -13.95 8.80 30.15
C TYR A 251 -12.46 8.57 29.87
N ILE A 252 -11.56 9.17 30.64
CA ILE A 252 -10.12 9.16 30.37
C ILE A 252 -9.34 8.45 31.48
N ASP A 253 -9.68 8.65 32.74
CA ASP A 253 -8.85 8.20 33.87
C ASP A 253 -8.72 6.67 33.92
N GLY A 254 -9.81 5.93 33.73
CA GLY A 254 -9.80 4.46 33.76
C GLY A 254 -9.09 3.84 32.56
N VAL A 255 -9.39 4.29 31.33
CA VAL A 255 -8.71 3.81 30.11
C VAL A 255 -7.22 4.14 30.14
N HIS A 256 -6.83 5.30 30.68
CA HIS A 256 -5.43 5.65 30.89
C HIS A 256 -4.73 4.70 31.85
N ALA A 257 -5.35 4.40 33.00
CA ALA A 257 -4.77 3.47 33.97
C ALA A 257 -4.53 2.08 33.33
N ILE A 258 -5.46 1.62 32.51
CA ILE A 258 -5.32 0.34 31.79
C ILE A 258 -4.16 0.39 30.79
N VAL A 259 -4.14 1.40 29.92
CA VAL A 259 -3.13 1.52 28.85
C VAL A 259 -1.73 1.76 29.41
N SER A 260 -1.59 2.57 30.46
CA SER A 260 -0.33 2.79 31.17
C SER A 260 0.20 1.49 31.79
N HIS A 261 -0.68 0.70 32.41
CA HIS A 261 -0.29 -0.59 32.98
C HIS A 261 0.16 -1.61 31.91
N LEU A 262 -0.44 -1.58 30.71
CA LEU A 262 0.04 -2.37 29.58
C LEU A 262 1.47 -1.95 29.19
N ASN A 263 1.71 -0.64 29.03
CA ASN A 263 3.05 -0.13 28.70
C ASN A 263 4.09 -0.49 29.78
N GLU A 264 3.73 -0.43 31.07
CA GLU A 264 4.61 -0.83 32.18
C GLU A 264 4.97 -2.32 32.15
N ARG A 265 4.11 -3.17 31.58
CA ARG A 265 4.39 -4.59 31.36
C ARG A 265 5.23 -4.87 30.10
N GLY A 266 5.66 -3.82 29.39
CA GLY A 266 6.49 -3.92 28.21
C GLY A 266 5.71 -4.07 26.91
N PHE A 267 4.38 -3.88 26.92
CA PHE A 267 3.61 -3.85 25.68
C PHE A 267 3.89 -2.56 24.90
N VAL A 268 4.17 -2.69 23.60
CA VAL A 268 4.35 -1.61 22.63
C VAL A 268 3.05 -1.43 21.86
N LEU A 269 2.24 -0.46 22.27
CA LEU A 269 0.97 -0.12 21.63
C LEU A 269 1.22 0.88 20.48
N PRO A 270 0.56 0.71 19.32
CA PRO A 270 -0.58 -0.17 19.05
C PRO A 270 -0.23 -1.58 18.57
N ASP A 271 1.03 -1.86 18.23
CA ASP A 271 1.45 -3.06 17.49
C ASP A 271 1.11 -4.35 18.24
N ASP A 272 1.38 -4.39 19.54
CA ASP A 272 1.08 -5.57 20.36
C ASP A 272 -0.42 -5.84 20.51
N LEU A 273 -1.29 -4.84 20.32
CA LEU A 273 -2.75 -5.06 20.31
C LEU A 273 -3.18 -5.92 19.13
N LEU A 274 -2.41 -5.94 18.03
CA LEU A 274 -2.72 -6.76 16.87
C LEU A 274 -2.40 -8.23 17.10
N ALA A 275 -1.37 -8.52 17.90
CA ALA A 275 -0.90 -9.86 18.20
C ALA A 275 -1.67 -10.55 19.34
N LEU A 276 -2.29 -9.77 20.23
CA LEU A 276 -2.99 -10.30 21.40
C LEU A 276 -4.31 -11.00 21.04
N GLU A 277 -4.46 -12.27 21.44
CA GLU A 277 -5.75 -12.95 21.41
C GLU A 277 -6.73 -12.33 22.44
N GLU A 278 -8.04 -12.36 22.15
CA GLU A 278 -9.09 -11.82 23.03
C GLU A 278 -9.02 -12.40 24.45
N ASN A 279 -8.66 -13.68 24.58
CA ASN A 279 -8.52 -14.37 25.86
C ASN A 279 -7.29 -13.92 26.66
N GLU A 280 -6.22 -13.45 26.01
CA GLU A 280 -5.00 -12.99 26.68
C GLU A 280 -5.17 -11.59 27.25
N LEU A 281 -5.81 -10.70 26.48
CA LEU A 281 -6.24 -9.38 26.94
C LEU A 281 -7.04 -9.49 28.24
N SER A 282 -8.07 -10.34 28.27
CA SER A 282 -8.91 -10.53 29.46
C SER A 282 -8.13 -11.02 30.69
N LYS A 283 -7.04 -11.79 30.52
CA LYS A 283 -6.17 -12.27 31.62
C LYS A 283 -5.24 -11.16 32.12
N VAL A 284 -4.67 -10.37 31.22
CA VAL A 284 -3.80 -9.23 31.57
C VAL A 284 -4.57 -8.20 32.40
N PHE A 285 -5.85 -8.01 32.10
CA PHE A 285 -6.72 -7.04 32.75
C PHE A 285 -7.27 -7.44 34.13
N LYS A 286 -7.25 -8.73 34.53
CA LYS A 286 -7.75 -9.17 35.86
C LYS A 286 -6.97 -8.60 37.05
N ASN A 287 -5.77 -8.08 36.82
CA ASN A 287 -4.86 -7.65 37.89
C ASN A 287 -4.79 -6.12 38.08
N ILE A 288 -5.62 -5.34 37.36
CA ILE A 288 -5.65 -3.88 37.48
C ILE A 288 -6.74 -3.50 38.49
N SER A 289 -6.33 -3.07 39.68
CA SER A 289 -7.25 -2.61 40.73
C SER A 289 -7.64 -1.13 40.54
N GLY A 290 -8.89 -0.78 40.83
CA GLY A 290 -9.34 0.62 40.83
C GLY A 290 -9.89 1.13 39.49
N VAL A 291 -10.20 0.24 38.54
CA VAL A 291 -10.78 0.60 37.24
C VAL A 291 -12.18 -0.01 37.08
N GLU A 292 -13.10 0.75 36.48
CA GLU A 292 -14.46 0.28 36.24
C GLU A 292 -14.53 -0.77 35.13
N ARG A 293 -15.51 -1.67 35.21
CA ARG A 293 -15.77 -2.70 34.18
C ARG A 293 -15.98 -2.09 32.79
N ASN A 294 -16.58 -0.90 32.72
CA ASN A 294 -16.85 -0.22 31.47
C ASN A 294 -15.56 0.25 30.78
N ASP A 295 -14.56 0.72 31.52
CA ASP A 295 -13.29 1.16 30.94
C ASP A 295 -12.50 -0.02 30.36
N PHE A 296 -12.52 -1.17 31.02
CA PHE A 296 -11.97 -2.40 30.46
C PHE A 296 -12.64 -2.77 29.14
N LYS A 297 -13.98 -2.74 29.12
CA LYS A 297 -14.72 -3.07 27.90
C LYS A 297 -14.44 -2.08 26.78
N ARG A 298 -14.23 -0.80 27.09
CA ARG A 298 -13.83 0.22 26.10
C ARG A 298 -12.46 -0.06 25.49
N VAL A 299 -11.45 -0.41 26.30
CA VAL A 299 -10.12 -0.78 25.79
C VAL A 299 -10.18 -2.05 24.95
N GLU A 300 -10.88 -3.08 25.43
CA GLU A 300 -11.07 -4.33 24.68
C GLU A 300 -11.73 -4.09 23.32
N LEU A 301 -12.87 -3.39 23.29
CA LEU A 301 -13.59 -3.08 22.05
C LEU A 301 -12.76 -2.21 21.11
N LEU A 302 -12.00 -1.24 21.63
CA LEU A 302 -11.11 -0.42 20.79
C LEU A 302 -10.01 -1.27 20.16
N SER A 303 -9.42 -2.21 20.90
CA SER A 303 -8.42 -3.14 20.37
C SER A 303 -8.99 -4.05 19.28
N ILE A 304 -10.19 -4.61 19.49
CA ILE A 304 -10.86 -5.43 18.46
C ILE A 304 -11.20 -4.56 17.24
N PHE A 305 -11.69 -3.34 17.45
CA PHE A 305 -12.00 -2.41 16.38
C PHE A 305 -10.76 -2.06 15.55
N TYR A 306 -9.63 -1.80 16.22
CA TYR A 306 -8.34 -1.54 15.58
C TYR A 306 -7.89 -2.74 14.74
N ARG A 307 -7.95 -3.96 15.29
CA ARG A 307 -7.62 -5.20 14.57
C ARG A 307 -8.46 -5.39 13.31
N LEU A 308 -9.77 -5.18 13.37
CA LEU A 308 -10.66 -5.33 12.21
C LEU A 308 -10.38 -4.28 11.15
N LEU A 309 -10.12 -3.03 11.54
CA LEU A 309 -9.74 -1.98 10.60
C LEU A 309 -8.36 -2.23 10.00
N ASN A 310 -7.43 -2.76 10.79
CA ASN A 310 -6.10 -3.13 10.32
C ASN A 310 -6.18 -4.27 9.30
N GLN A 311 -6.96 -5.31 9.56
CA GLN A 311 -7.22 -6.39 8.60
C GLN A 311 -7.84 -5.88 7.28
N LYS A 312 -8.70 -4.86 7.38
CA LYS A 312 -9.35 -4.24 6.24
C LYS A 312 -8.38 -3.44 5.37
N TYR A 313 -7.61 -2.54 5.96
CA TYR A 313 -6.82 -1.57 5.18
C TYR A 313 -5.34 -1.94 5.00
N ASN A 314 -4.78 -2.77 5.88
CA ASN A 314 -3.38 -3.21 5.79
C ASN A 314 -3.31 -4.63 5.21
N ILE A 315 -2.22 -4.89 4.48
CA ILE A 315 -2.02 -6.15 3.75
C ILE A 315 -1.21 -7.16 4.56
N GLY A 316 -1.36 -7.12 5.89
CA GLY A 316 -0.68 -8.02 6.82
C GLY A 316 -1.25 -9.44 6.80
N HIS A 317 -0.44 -10.41 7.20
CA HIS A 317 -0.86 -11.81 7.36
C HIS A 317 -1.67 -12.08 8.64
N ILE A 318 -1.78 -11.09 9.53
CA ILE A 318 -2.61 -11.15 10.74
C ILE A 318 -4.06 -11.41 10.32
N GLU A 319 -4.69 -12.46 10.87
CA GLU A 319 -6.04 -12.94 10.49
C GLU A 319 -6.18 -13.47 9.05
N LEU A 320 -5.11 -13.94 8.41
CA LEU A 320 -5.15 -14.54 7.07
C LEU A 320 -6.20 -15.67 6.94
N ASN A 321 -6.42 -16.47 8.00
CA ASN A 321 -7.45 -17.51 8.00
C ASN A 321 -8.88 -16.95 7.88
N ASN A 322 -9.17 -15.82 8.53
CA ASN A 322 -10.47 -15.16 8.42
C ASN A 322 -10.66 -14.60 7.01
N TYR A 323 -9.63 -13.97 6.46
CA TYR A 323 -9.65 -13.46 5.08
C TYR A 323 -9.90 -14.58 4.05
N ILE A 324 -9.17 -15.71 4.17
CA ILE A 324 -9.38 -16.89 3.31
C ILE A 324 -10.82 -17.41 3.39
N THR A 325 -11.44 -17.33 4.56
CA THR A 325 -12.83 -17.78 4.76
C THR A 325 -13.82 -16.86 4.05
N GLN A 326 -13.53 -15.56 3.95
CA GLN A 326 -14.36 -14.57 3.27
C GLN A 326 -14.30 -14.66 1.73
N LEU A 327 -13.21 -15.16 1.15
CA LEU A 327 -13.02 -15.20 -0.31
C LEU A 327 -13.98 -16.14 -1.09
N SER A 328 -14.81 -16.93 -0.39
CA SER A 328 -15.81 -17.88 -0.93
C SER A 328 -15.27 -18.91 -1.94
N THR A 329 -15.42 -20.18 -1.59
CA THR A 329 -14.76 -21.36 -2.17
C THR A 329 -15.19 -21.80 -3.58
N GLU A 330 -16.14 -21.13 -4.22
CA GLU A 330 -16.73 -21.65 -5.47
C GLU A 330 -15.96 -21.24 -6.74
N ALA A 331 -15.20 -20.14 -6.70
CA ALA A 331 -14.47 -19.65 -7.88
C ALA A 331 -12.95 -19.56 -7.67
N PHE A 332 -12.49 -19.44 -6.41
CA PHE A 332 -11.09 -19.17 -6.11
C PHE A 332 -10.27 -20.48 -6.00
N SER A 333 -9.15 -20.57 -6.74
CA SER A 333 -8.44 -21.83 -6.91
C SER A 333 -7.86 -22.41 -5.61
N ASP A 334 -8.27 -23.64 -5.28
CA ASP A 334 -7.69 -24.55 -4.27
C ASP A 334 -7.25 -23.91 -2.94
N LEU A 335 -8.16 -23.14 -2.31
CA LEU A 335 -7.95 -22.61 -0.95
C LEU A 335 -7.63 -23.71 0.08
N ASN A 336 -8.01 -24.95 -0.19
CA ASN A 336 -7.68 -26.10 0.65
C ASN A 336 -6.17 -26.38 0.68
N ARG A 337 -5.46 -26.25 -0.44
CA ARG A 337 -3.99 -26.36 -0.47
C ARG A 337 -3.33 -25.26 0.35
N LEU A 338 -3.82 -24.02 0.28
CA LEU A 338 -3.33 -22.92 1.11
C LEU A 338 -3.57 -23.19 2.60
N LYS A 339 -4.79 -23.58 2.99
CA LYS A 339 -5.10 -23.96 4.38
C LYS A 339 -4.20 -25.07 4.90
N LYS A 340 -3.91 -26.09 4.07
CA LYS A 340 -2.95 -27.16 4.40
C LYS A 340 -1.53 -26.63 4.58
N ALA A 341 -1.09 -25.66 3.77
CA ALA A 341 0.24 -25.06 3.91
C ALA A 341 0.36 -24.31 5.26
N LEU A 342 -0.66 -23.55 5.64
CA LEU A 342 -0.64 -22.70 6.84
C LEU A 342 -0.48 -23.48 8.15
N VAL A 343 -0.93 -24.73 8.21
CA VAL A 343 -0.85 -25.58 9.41
C VAL A 343 0.44 -26.42 9.50
N ILE A 344 1.33 -26.35 8.51
CA ILE A 344 2.59 -27.12 8.52
C ILE A 344 3.56 -26.51 9.54
N PRO A 345 4.13 -27.32 10.46
CA PRO A 345 5.14 -26.83 11.41
C PRO A 345 6.51 -26.59 10.78
N ASP A 346 6.93 -27.43 9.82
CA ASP A 346 8.23 -27.31 9.17
C ASP A 346 8.30 -26.07 8.27
N VAL A 347 9.14 -25.10 8.66
CA VAL A 347 9.28 -23.78 8.01
C VAL A 347 9.61 -23.93 6.52
N LYS A 348 10.59 -24.78 6.18
CA LYS A 348 11.03 -24.97 4.78
C LYS A 348 9.93 -25.54 3.90
N LYS A 349 9.21 -26.55 4.38
CA LYS A 349 8.08 -27.17 3.67
C LYS A 349 6.91 -26.21 3.56
N LYS A 350 6.59 -25.48 4.64
CA LYS A 350 5.56 -24.43 4.64
C LYS A 350 5.87 -23.38 3.60
N LEU A 351 7.08 -22.81 3.65
CA LEU A 351 7.58 -21.82 2.71
C LEU A 351 7.48 -22.30 1.25
N ASN A 352 7.98 -23.50 0.95
CA ASN A 352 7.90 -24.04 -0.41
C ASN A 352 6.44 -24.20 -0.90
N MET A 353 5.53 -24.64 -0.04
CA MET A 353 4.11 -24.77 -0.37
C MET A 353 3.41 -23.42 -0.55
N LEU A 354 3.80 -22.39 0.21
CA LEU A 354 3.31 -21.03 0.03
C LEU A 354 3.83 -20.41 -1.28
N LEU A 355 5.12 -20.59 -1.59
CA LEU A 355 5.71 -20.14 -2.86
C LEU A 355 5.06 -20.83 -4.07
N ASP A 356 4.74 -22.13 -3.97
CA ASP A 356 3.96 -22.84 -5.01
C ASP A 356 2.55 -22.26 -5.19
N TYR A 357 1.93 -21.81 -4.11
CA TYR A 357 0.61 -21.22 -4.16
C TYR A 357 0.67 -19.81 -4.76
N LEU A 358 1.68 -19.01 -4.39
CA LEU A 358 1.96 -17.71 -4.99
C LEU A 358 2.22 -17.81 -6.50
N ASP A 359 2.89 -18.86 -6.97
CA ASP A 359 3.07 -19.11 -8.42
C ASP A 359 1.72 -19.27 -9.15
N ARG A 360 0.77 -19.97 -8.52
CA ARG A 360 -0.58 -20.14 -9.06
C ARG A 360 -1.32 -18.80 -9.11
N LEU A 361 -1.25 -18.01 -8.04
CA LEU A 361 -1.85 -16.68 -7.99
C LEU A 361 -1.24 -15.76 -9.05
N LYS A 362 0.08 -15.77 -9.22
CA LYS A 362 0.77 -15.01 -10.27
C LYS A 362 0.26 -15.38 -11.66
N LYS A 363 0.14 -16.68 -11.95
CA LYS A 363 -0.39 -17.17 -13.24
C LYS A 363 -1.84 -16.74 -13.47
N LEU A 364 -2.65 -16.75 -12.42
CA LEU A 364 -4.04 -16.26 -12.46
C LEU A 364 -4.10 -14.75 -12.74
N ILE A 365 -3.31 -13.95 -12.02
CA ILE A 365 -3.24 -12.49 -12.18
C ILE A 365 -2.78 -12.13 -13.61
N LEU A 366 -1.76 -12.82 -14.12
CA LEU A 366 -1.21 -12.60 -15.47
C LEU A 366 -2.00 -13.27 -16.60
N SER A 367 -3.08 -14.00 -16.27
CA SER A 367 -3.92 -14.66 -17.27
C SER A 367 -4.50 -13.63 -18.25
N PRO A 368 -4.59 -13.94 -19.56
CA PRO A 368 -5.32 -13.09 -20.51
C PRO A 368 -6.84 -13.11 -20.29
N GLU A 369 -7.34 -14.07 -19.49
CA GLU A 369 -8.76 -14.18 -19.16
C GLU A 369 -9.22 -13.01 -18.29
N THR A 370 -10.43 -12.52 -18.57
CA THR A 370 -11.14 -11.53 -17.74
C THR A 370 -12.25 -12.25 -16.99
N TYR A 371 -12.41 -11.96 -15.70
CA TYR A 371 -13.43 -12.60 -14.87
C TYR A 371 -14.61 -11.66 -14.62
N GLU A 372 -15.76 -12.24 -14.27
CA GLU A 372 -16.95 -11.48 -13.91
C GLU A 372 -16.74 -10.70 -12.61
N ILE A 373 -17.19 -9.45 -12.61
CA ILE A 373 -17.21 -8.60 -11.43
C ILE A 373 -18.51 -8.86 -10.68
N ARG A 374 -18.41 -9.35 -9.43
CA ARG A 374 -19.56 -9.50 -8.51
C ARG A 374 -19.58 -8.30 -7.57
N GLU A 375 -20.61 -7.47 -7.67
CA GLU A 375 -20.68 -6.20 -6.96
C GLU A 375 -22.10 -5.93 -6.44
N ASP A 376 -22.24 -5.87 -5.12
CA ASP A 376 -23.51 -5.63 -4.42
C ASP A 376 -23.41 -4.31 -3.63
N ILE A 377 -23.70 -3.18 -4.28
CA ILE A 377 -23.55 -1.84 -3.67
C ILE A 377 -24.90 -1.19 -3.39
N TYR A 378 -25.05 -0.71 -2.16
CA TYR A 378 -26.24 -0.05 -1.64
C TYR A 378 -25.93 1.38 -1.19
N LYS A 379 -26.87 2.30 -1.42
CA LYS A 379 -26.81 3.69 -0.94
C LYS A 379 -27.74 3.86 0.26
N LYS A 380 -27.25 4.44 1.36
CA LYS A 380 -28.09 4.70 2.55
C LYS A 380 -29.10 5.84 2.28
N ARG A 381 -30.32 5.67 2.79
CA ARG A 381 -31.47 6.60 2.57
C ARG A 381 -31.45 7.86 3.45
N HIS A 382 -30.60 7.93 4.48
CA HIS A 382 -30.55 9.06 5.41
C HIS A 382 -29.31 9.92 5.11
N ILE A 383 -29.52 11.02 4.38
CA ILE A 383 -28.54 12.09 4.18
C ILE A 383 -28.66 13.03 5.38
N THR A 384 -28.23 12.58 6.55
CA THR A 384 -28.10 13.50 7.70
C THR A 384 -26.70 14.07 7.61
N VAL A 385 -26.60 15.31 7.07
CA VAL A 385 -25.37 15.93 6.51
C VAL A 385 -25.05 15.31 5.14
N ASP A 386 -24.81 16.13 4.11
CA ASP A 386 -24.69 15.82 2.65
C ASP A 386 -23.61 14.78 2.23
N ILE A 387 -23.43 13.70 2.99
CA ILE A 387 -22.39 12.69 2.77
C ILE A 387 -23.08 11.39 2.31
N PRO A 388 -22.97 11.04 1.02
CA PRO A 388 -23.53 9.80 0.50
C PRO A 388 -22.76 8.60 1.10
N SER A 389 -23.35 7.96 2.11
CA SER A 389 -22.82 6.73 2.69
C SER A 389 -23.23 5.53 1.82
N MET A 390 -22.24 4.79 1.33
CA MET A 390 -22.42 3.56 0.57
C MET A 390 -21.86 2.38 1.36
N TYR A 391 -22.46 1.21 1.17
CA TYR A 391 -21.97 -0.04 1.71
C TYR A 391 -22.23 -1.17 0.71
N GLY A 392 -21.51 -2.26 0.82
CA GLY A 392 -21.63 -3.35 -0.13
C GLY A 392 -20.42 -4.25 -0.15
N SER A 393 -20.30 -5.06 -1.19
CA SER A 393 -19.12 -5.85 -1.46
C SER A 393 -18.67 -5.73 -2.91
N TYR A 394 -17.36 -5.92 -3.12
CA TYR A 394 -16.75 -6.02 -4.44
C TYR A 394 -15.86 -7.26 -4.51
N HIS A 395 -16.08 -8.09 -5.52
CA HIS A 395 -15.27 -9.28 -5.80
C HIS A 395 -14.95 -9.38 -7.28
N GLU A 396 -13.68 -9.53 -7.60
CA GLU A 396 -13.19 -9.94 -8.92
C GLU A 396 -11.97 -10.84 -8.72
N MET A 397 -11.83 -11.86 -9.58
CA MET A 397 -10.87 -12.95 -9.38
C MET A 397 -9.41 -12.49 -9.26
N LYS A 398 -8.95 -11.64 -10.17
CA LYS A 398 -7.56 -11.14 -10.18
C LYS A 398 -7.33 -10.15 -9.04
N PHE A 399 -8.32 -9.32 -8.73
CA PHE A 399 -8.28 -8.40 -7.58
C PHE A 399 -8.15 -9.17 -6.26
N ASP A 400 -9.01 -10.17 -6.05
CA ASP A 400 -8.98 -11.04 -4.87
C ASP A 400 -7.65 -11.82 -4.80
N ALA A 401 -7.14 -12.26 -5.96
CA ALA A 401 -5.86 -12.95 -6.05
C ALA A 401 -4.68 -12.06 -5.67
N LEU A 402 -4.67 -10.81 -6.11
CA LEU A 402 -3.63 -9.85 -5.74
C LEU A 402 -3.69 -9.53 -4.24
N GLY A 403 -4.87 -9.30 -3.69
CA GLY A 403 -5.07 -9.07 -2.25
C GLY A 403 -4.63 -10.25 -1.38
N LEU A 404 -4.82 -11.48 -1.85
CA LEU A 404 -4.34 -12.70 -1.20
C LEU A 404 -2.82 -12.88 -1.36
N THR A 405 -2.28 -12.61 -2.55
CA THR A 405 -0.83 -12.66 -2.84
C THR A 405 -0.07 -11.84 -1.81
N PHE A 406 -0.44 -10.58 -1.60
CA PHE A 406 0.26 -9.70 -0.68
C PHE A 406 0.20 -10.16 0.78
N ARG A 407 -0.92 -10.73 1.23
CA ARG A 407 -1.05 -11.26 2.60
C ARG A 407 -0.21 -12.52 2.80
N ILE A 408 -0.16 -13.41 1.80
CA ILE A 408 0.72 -14.59 1.84
C ILE A 408 2.19 -14.14 1.83
N GLU A 409 2.54 -13.13 1.03
CA GLU A 409 3.90 -12.59 0.97
C GLU A 409 4.34 -12.00 2.30
N SER A 410 3.45 -11.28 3.00
CA SER A 410 3.72 -10.82 4.35
C SER A 410 4.08 -11.96 5.32
N LEU A 411 3.44 -13.13 5.20
CA LEU A 411 3.79 -14.31 5.98
C LEU A 411 5.11 -14.94 5.50
N VAL A 412 5.33 -15.01 4.18
CA VAL A 412 6.54 -15.58 3.58
C VAL A 412 7.78 -14.80 4.00
N ASN A 413 7.72 -13.46 4.09
CA ASN A 413 8.83 -12.64 4.58
C ASN A 413 9.22 -13.01 6.01
N VAL A 414 8.25 -13.17 6.93
CA VAL A 414 8.50 -13.62 8.31
C VAL A 414 9.14 -15.01 8.33
N LEU A 415 8.66 -15.93 7.48
CA LEU A 415 9.25 -17.29 7.39
C LEU A 415 10.66 -17.28 6.80
N PHE A 416 11.00 -16.33 5.92
CA PHE A 416 12.35 -16.16 5.43
C PHE A 416 13.29 -15.59 6.50
N GLU A 417 12.81 -14.66 7.34
CA GLU A 417 13.56 -14.16 8.49
C GLU A 417 13.88 -15.29 9.46
N GLU A 418 12.88 -16.08 9.88
CA GLU A 418 13.06 -17.28 10.72
C GLU A 418 14.07 -18.26 10.09
N LEU A 419 13.97 -18.48 8.78
CA LEU A 419 14.87 -19.37 8.05
C LEU A 419 16.33 -18.90 8.01
N VAL A 420 16.57 -17.58 8.04
CA VAL A 420 17.91 -16.98 8.06
C VAL A 420 18.50 -17.03 9.47
N GLU A 421 17.68 -16.77 10.50
CA GLU A 421 18.10 -16.83 11.91
C GLU A 421 18.52 -18.26 12.34
N ASP A 422 17.90 -19.28 11.76
CA ASP A 422 18.18 -20.70 12.05
C ASP A 422 19.55 -21.22 11.55
N ILE A 423 20.29 -20.43 10.74
CA ILE A 423 21.55 -20.89 10.15
C ILE A 423 22.74 -20.65 11.09
N ASP A 424 23.37 -21.73 11.56
CA ASP A 424 24.66 -21.62 12.25
C ASP A 424 25.81 -21.45 11.23
N LEU A 425 26.28 -20.20 11.11
CA LEU A 425 27.43 -19.83 10.28
C LEU A 425 28.78 -19.89 11.02
N ASN A 426 28.81 -20.27 12.31
CA ASN A 426 30.06 -20.35 13.07
C ASN A 426 30.95 -21.51 12.60
N LEU A 427 30.34 -22.63 12.19
CA LEU A 427 31.05 -23.78 11.62
C LEU A 427 30.48 -24.14 10.24
N ILE A 428 31.22 -23.75 9.20
CA ILE A 428 30.82 -24.03 7.81
C ILE A 428 31.29 -25.44 7.42
N THR A 429 30.32 -26.34 7.26
CA THR A 429 30.55 -27.71 6.76
C THR A 429 29.96 -27.90 5.37
N LYS A 430 30.25 -29.04 4.74
CA LYS A 430 29.58 -29.42 3.48
C LYS A 430 28.06 -29.50 3.64
N ALA A 431 27.57 -29.94 4.80
CA ALA A 431 26.13 -29.94 5.10
C ALA A 431 25.55 -28.52 5.17
N THR A 432 26.30 -27.56 5.74
CA THR A 432 25.95 -26.14 5.75
C THR A 432 25.78 -25.61 4.32
N PHE A 433 26.68 -25.95 3.39
CA PHE A 433 26.53 -25.52 1.99
C PHE A 433 25.30 -26.13 1.28
N TYR A 434 24.92 -27.37 1.58
CA TYR A 434 23.64 -27.93 1.10
C TYR A 434 22.43 -27.16 1.64
N GLN A 435 22.48 -26.73 2.90
CA GLN A 435 21.43 -25.91 3.51
C GLN A 435 21.34 -24.52 2.84
N ILE A 436 22.49 -23.85 2.68
CA ILE A 436 22.59 -22.55 2.00
C ILE A 436 22.06 -22.65 0.56
N HIS A 437 22.46 -23.67 -0.20
CA HIS A 437 21.97 -23.87 -1.56
C HIS A 437 20.43 -24.00 -1.59
N THR A 438 19.86 -24.77 -0.65
CA THR A 438 18.40 -24.96 -0.54
C THR A 438 17.69 -23.64 -0.24
N GLN A 439 18.24 -22.82 0.67
CA GLN A 439 17.66 -21.52 1.04
C GLN A 439 17.77 -20.50 -0.10
N LEU A 440 18.96 -20.38 -0.73
CA LEU A 440 19.14 -19.51 -1.89
C LEU A 440 18.22 -19.90 -3.06
N SER A 441 17.91 -21.19 -3.22
CA SER A 441 16.93 -21.65 -4.20
C SER A 441 15.51 -21.16 -3.88
N LEU A 442 15.13 -21.10 -2.59
CA LEU A 442 13.84 -20.54 -2.15
C LEU A 442 13.79 -19.03 -2.37
N PHE A 443 14.86 -18.29 -2.05
CA PHE A 443 14.97 -16.86 -2.35
C PHE A 443 14.88 -16.58 -3.85
N ASN A 444 15.59 -17.34 -4.69
CA ASN A 444 15.50 -17.17 -6.15
C ASN A 444 14.07 -17.44 -6.66
N LYS A 445 13.37 -18.42 -6.09
CA LYS A 445 11.96 -18.67 -6.42
C LYS A 445 11.07 -17.50 -6.00
N ALA A 446 11.28 -16.92 -4.82
CA ALA A 446 10.57 -15.74 -4.33
C ALA A 446 10.77 -14.51 -5.24
N LEU A 447 12.03 -14.20 -5.60
CA LEU A 447 12.36 -13.12 -6.54
C LEU A 447 11.65 -13.31 -7.89
N LYS A 448 11.68 -14.53 -8.45
CA LYS A 448 10.96 -14.87 -9.68
C LYS A 448 9.46 -14.65 -9.57
N LEU A 449 8.86 -14.92 -8.41
CA LEU A 449 7.45 -14.65 -8.16
C LEU A 449 7.17 -13.15 -8.14
N ASP A 450 8.05 -12.36 -7.55
CA ASP A 450 7.94 -10.89 -7.56
C ASP A 450 8.14 -10.26 -8.96
N GLY A 451 8.64 -11.04 -9.93
CA GLY A 451 8.91 -10.58 -11.29
C GLY A 451 10.35 -10.14 -11.50
N ILE A 452 11.22 -10.46 -10.55
CA ILE A 452 12.65 -10.23 -10.58
C ILE A 452 13.33 -11.49 -11.10
N SER A 453 14.16 -11.38 -12.14
CA SER A 453 14.86 -12.52 -12.73
C SER A 453 16.32 -12.14 -12.99
N SER A 454 17.24 -12.99 -12.56
CA SER A 454 18.68 -12.81 -12.80
C SER A 454 19.28 -14.13 -13.27
N VAL A 455 19.84 -14.08 -14.48
CA VAL A 455 20.56 -15.21 -15.06
C VAL A 455 21.82 -15.50 -14.26
N GLU A 456 22.49 -14.46 -13.75
CA GLU A 456 23.67 -14.59 -12.90
C GLU A 456 23.36 -15.36 -11.61
N MET A 457 22.25 -15.04 -10.94
CA MET A 457 21.80 -15.75 -9.74
C MET A 457 21.57 -17.24 -10.02
N GLU A 458 20.92 -17.57 -11.14
CA GLU A 458 20.67 -18.96 -11.55
C GLU A 458 21.97 -19.72 -11.84
N LEU A 459 22.90 -19.09 -12.56
CA LEU A 459 24.21 -19.67 -12.84
C LEU A 459 25.00 -19.95 -11.55
N GLN A 460 24.96 -19.04 -10.58
CA GLN A 460 25.64 -19.26 -9.29
C GLN A 460 24.98 -20.38 -8.47
N LEU A 461 23.65 -20.52 -8.52
CA LEU A 461 22.95 -21.66 -7.92
C LEU A 461 23.40 -22.98 -8.54
N ASP A 462 23.46 -23.07 -9.87
CA ASP A 462 23.90 -24.26 -10.58
C ASP A 462 25.37 -24.59 -10.27
N LEU A 463 26.26 -23.60 -10.25
CA LEU A 463 27.66 -23.78 -9.85
C LEU A 463 27.78 -24.30 -8.42
N LEU A 464 27.01 -23.74 -7.48
CA LEU A 464 26.99 -24.21 -6.10
C LEU A 464 26.49 -25.67 -6.03
N ALA A 465 25.40 -26.00 -6.71
CA ALA A 465 24.85 -27.35 -6.77
C ALA A 465 25.89 -28.36 -7.29
N HIS A 466 26.60 -28.03 -8.37
CA HIS A 466 27.64 -28.88 -8.93
C HIS A 466 28.85 -29.01 -7.99
N SER A 467 29.31 -27.91 -7.39
CA SER A 467 30.46 -27.91 -6.46
C SER A 467 30.25 -28.85 -5.27
N LEU A 468 29.02 -28.97 -4.78
CA LEU A 468 28.63 -29.87 -3.70
C LEU A 468 28.80 -31.36 -4.07
N THR A 469 28.76 -31.73 -5.35
CA THR A 469 28.92 -33.12 -5.79
C THR A 469 30.38 -33.53 -6.00
N ILE A 470 31.28 -32.57 -6.15
CA ILE A 470 32.69 -32.80 -6.48
C ILE A 470 33.53 -33.05 -5.21
N SER A 471 34.50 -33.97 -5.30
CA SER A 471 35.52 -34.17 -4.28
C SER A 471 36.70 -33.22 -4.48
N GLY A 472 37.22 -32.62 -3.40
CA GLY A 472 38.39 -31.74 -3.45
C GLY A 472 38.11 -30.29 -3.89
N PHE A 473 36.84 -29.87 -3.92
CA PHE A 473 36.50 -28.46 -4.13
C PHE A 473 37.03 -27.60 -2.98
N THR A 474 37.83 -26.60 -3.31
CA THR A 474 38.57 -25.80 -2.33
C THR A 474 37.72 -24.68 -1.74
N PHE A 475 38.11 -24.21 -0.56
CA PHE A 475 37.47 -23.07 0.09
C PHE A 475 37.46 -21.80 -0.80
N THR A 476 38.57 -21.50 -1.48
CA THR A 476 38.66 -20.34 -2.38
C THR A 476 37.67 -20.42 -3.53
N GLN A 477 37.45 -21.61 -4.08
CA GLN A 477 36.47 -21.79 -5.16
C GLN A 477 35.03 -21.57 -4.66
N TYR A 478 34.71 -21.98 -3.43
CA TYR A 478 33.40 -21.64 -2.84
C TYR A 478 33.27 -20.12 -2.65
N LEU A 479 34.33 -19.48 -2.15
CA LEU A 479 34.35 -18.03 -1.95
C LEU A 479 34.13 -17.26 -3.27
N ASP A 480 34.65 -17.75 -4.39
CA ASP A 480 34.40 -17.17 -5.70
C ASP A 480 32.92 -17.30 -6.13
N ILE A 481 32.27 -18.42 -5.86
CA ILE A 481 30.81 -18.59 -6.08
C ILE A 481 30.02 -17.58 -5.23
N PHE A 482 30.35 -17.43 -3.95
CA PHE A 482 29.66 -16.47 -3.06
C PHE A 482 29.90 -15.00 -3.43
N LYS A 483 31.08 -14.65 -3.95
CA LYS A 483 31.29 -13.33 -4.58
C LYS A 483 30.39 -13.15 -5.81
N GLY A 484 30.20 -14.20 -6.60
CA GLY A 484 29.26 -14.23 -7.70
C GLY A 484 27.83 -13.92 -7.25
N PHE A 485 27.37 -14.57 -6.16
CA PHE A 485 26.06 -14.28 -5.55
C PHE A 485 25.94 -12.82 -5.10
N ALA A 486 26.95 -12.27 -4.42
CA ALA A 486 26.94 -10.88 -3.98
C ALA A 486 26.84 -9.90 -5.16
N LEU A 487 27.53 -10.19 -6.27
CA LEU A 487 27.43 -9.40 -7.50
C LEU A 487 26.04 -9.51 -8.13
N ALA A 488 25.47 -10.72 -8.19
CA ALA A 488 24.12 -10.94 -8.72
C ALA A 488 23.06 -10.14 -7.93
N VAL A 489 23.13 -10.18 -6.60
CA VAL A 489 22.24 -9.39 -5.73
C VAL A 489 22.41 -7.90 -5.96
N LYS A 490 23.66 -7.40 -6.08
CA LYS A 490 23.92 -6.00 -6.40
C LYS A 490 23.29 -5.58 -7.73
N ASN A 491 23.40 -6.41 -8.77
CA ASN A 491 22.82 -6.13 -10.08
C ASN A 491 21.30 -6.13 -10.02
N ILE A 492 20.68 -7.08 -9.31
CA ILE A 492 19.23 -7.10 -9.07
C ILE A 492 18.76 -5.79 -8.45
N ILE A 493 19.44 -5.32 -7.38
CA ILE A 493 19.09 -4.06 -6.71
C ILE A 493 19.18 -2.88 -7.69
N ASN A 494 20.23 -2.84 -8.51
CA ASN A 494 20.40 -1.76 -9.48
C ASN A 494 19.34 -1.80 -10.58
N ASP A 495 19.08 -2.96 -11.16
CA ASP A 495 18.23 -3.11 -12.35
C ASP A 495 16.75 -2.96 -12.04
N TYR A 496 16.30 -3.44 -10.88
CA TYR A 496 14.88 -3.47 -10.50
C TYR A 496 14.45 -2.35 -9.54
N PHE A 497 15.40 -1.66 -8.89
CA PHE A 497 15.08 -0.60 -7.94
C PHE A 497 15.80 0.70 -8.28
N ASN A 498 17.14 0.74 -8.26
CA ASN A 498 17.87 2.00 -8.39
C ASN A 498 17.66 2.66 -9.76
N ASN A 499 18.03 1.97 -10.85
CA ASN A 499 18.00 2.52 -12.21
C ASN A 499 16.59 2.92 -12.65
N ILE A 500 15.54 2.25 -12.12
CA ILE A 500 14.16 2.54 -12.47
C ILE A 500 13.65 3.83 -11.81
N HIS A 501 14.11 4.15 -10.60
CA HIS A 501 13.57 5.25 -9.81
C HIS A 501 14.52 6.44 -9.65
N GLU A 502 15.83 6.28 -9.75
CA GLU A 502 16.82 7.29 -9.37
C GLU A 502 16.65 8.64 -10.09
N GLU A 503 16.46 8.63 -11.41
CA GLU A 503 16.27 9.85 -12.21
C GLU A 503 14.97 10.57 -11.82
N ASN A 504 13.85 9.83 -11.75
CA ASN A 504 12.56 10.37 -11.36
C ASN A 504 12.58 10.88 -9.92
N LEU A 505 13.22 10.16 -9.02
CA LEU A 505 13.33 10.53 -7.61
C LEU A 505 14.11 11.83 -7.46
N SER A 506 15.26 11.95 -8.11
CA SER A 506 16.07 13.17 -8.12
C SER A 506 15.29 14.37 -8.67
N ARG A 507 14.54 14.17 -9.76
CA ARG A 507 13.69 15.22 -10.34
C ARG A 507 12.50 15.59 -9.44
N ILE A 508 11.87 14.62 -8.78
CA ILE A 508 10.77 14.89 -7.84
C ILE A 508 11.30 15.65 -6.62
N LEU A 509 12.42 15.23 -6.03
CA LEU A 509 12.99 15.85 -4.83
C LEU A 509 13.46 17.30 -5.04
N SER A 510 13.80 17.68 -6.28
CA SER A 510 14.13 19.07 -6.61
C SER A 510 12.91 20.00 -6.68
N HIS A 511 11.68 19.47 -6.79
CA HIS A 511 10.47 20.28 -6.97
C HIS A 511 9.40 20.05 -5.89
N LEU A 512 9.38 18.89 -5.24
CA LEU A 512 8.38 18.53 -4.24
C LEU A 512 8.66 19.28 -2.92
N PRO A 513 7.74 20.14 -2.44
CA PRO A 513 7.94 20.84 -1.18
C PRO A 513 8.04 19.86 -0.01
N VAL A 514 8.96 20.11 0.93
CA VAL A 514 9.17 19.29 2.14
C VAL A 514 7.88 19.11 2.95
N SER A 515 7.01 20.12 2.96
CA SER A 515 5.69 20.06 3.64
C SER A 515 4.73 19.02 3.04
N ARG A 516 5.00 18.55 1.82
CA ARG A 516 4.22 17.50 1.14
C ARG A 516 4.85 16.11 1.28
N ILE A 517 5.99 15.99 1.94
CA ILE A 517 6.68 14.71 2.16
C ILE A 517 6.18 14.11 3.49
N GLN A 518 5.90 12.81 3.48
CA GLN A 518 5.47 12.08 4.67
C GLN A 518 6.50 12.17 5.80
N ALA A 519 6.00 12.25 7.04
CA ALA A 519 6.82 12.42 8.24
C ALA A 519 7.90 11.35 8.42
N LYS A 520 7.67 10.11 7.95
CA LYS A 520 8.65 9.01 8.06
C LYS A 520 9.98 9.29 7.35
N TYR A 521 9.96 10.11 6.30
CA TYR A 521 11.17 10.49 5.57
C TYR A 521 11.92 11.66 6.20
N LEU A 522 11.25 12.44 7.04
CA LEU A 522 11.81 13.65 7.64
C LEU A 522 12.61 13.31 8.91
N PRO A 523 13.69 14.07 9.22
CA PRO A 523 14.41 13.90 10.48
C PRO A 523 13.56 14.38 11.66
N GLN A 524 13.75 13.77 12.83
CA GLN A 524 13.05 14.14 14.08
C GLN A 524 13.65 15.39 14.77
N GLY A 525 14.37 16.27 14.05
CA GLY A 525 15.13 17.41 14.59
C GLY A 525 15.14 18.66 13.71
N ALA A 526 15.75 19.74 14.20
CA ALA A 526 15.59 21.10 13.66
C ALA A 526 16.53 21.47 12.48
N GLU A 527 17.62 20.73 12.25
CA GLU A 527 18.57 21.05 11.17
C GLU A 527 18.26 20.26 9.90
N LEU A 528 17.73 20.96 8.90
CA LEU A 528 17.47 20.44 7.56
C LEU A 528 18.58 20.90 6.62
N ASP A 529 19.69 20.16 6.61
CA ASP A 529 20.63 20.22 5.50
C ASP A 529 19.96 19.55 4.27
N THR A 530 19.81 20.32 3.19
CA THR A 530 19.02 19.89 2.02
C THR A 530 19.66 18.70 1.31
N GLU A 531 20.99 18.62 1.25
CA GLU A 531 21.68 17.49 0.63
C GLU A 531 21.52 16.21 1.47
N LYS A 532 21.67 16.34 2.80
CA LYS A 532 21.44 15.22 3.72
C LYS A 532 19.99 14.76 3.70
N LEU A 533 19.04 15.69 3.53
CA LEU A 533 17.63 15.37 3.42
C LEU A 533 17.34 14.55 2.16
N VAL A 534 17.87 14.95 1.01
CA VAL A 534 17.74 14.20 -0.25
C VAL A 534 18.31 12.78 -0.09
N TYR A 535 19.52 12.66 0.46
CA TYR A 535 20.13 11.34 0.70
C TYR A 535 19.28 10.46 1.62
N ARG A 536 18.78 11.03 2.73
CA ARG A 536 17.91 10.32 3.68
C ARG A 536 16.62 9.86 3.02
N ILE A 537 15.96 10.72 2.26
CA ILE A 537 14.71 10.37 1.59
C ILE A 537 14.96 9.23 0.60
N SER A 538 16.03 9.33 -0.20
CA SER A 538 16.39 8.29 -1.16
C SER A 538 16.72 6.96 -0.51
N GLU A 539 17.52 6.96 0.57
CA GLU A 539 17.86 5.73 1.30
C GLU A 539 16.62 5.04 1.87
N ILE A 540 15.75 5.79 2.56
CA ILE A 540 14.51 5.23 3.11
C ILE A 540 13.59 4.76 1.99
N PHE A 541 13.46 5.50 0.89
CA PHE A 541 12.63 5.11 -0.24
C PHE A 541 13.10 3.78 -0.86
N PHE A 542 14.38 3.67 -1.19
CA PHE A 542 14.92 2.43 -1.78
C PHE A 542 14.87 1.26 -0.82
N ARG A 543 15.19 1.49 0.47
CA ARG A 543 15.07 0.45 1.51
C ARG A 543 13.63 -0.04 1.64
N ASP A 544 12.66 0.87 1.65
CA ASP A 544 11.24 0.51 1.72
C ASP A 544 10.81 -0.28 0.47
N GLN A 545 11.21 0.12 -0.75
CA GLN A 545 10.88 -0.62 -1.97
C GLN A 545 11.46 -2.04 -1.96
N ILE A 546 12.71 -2.20 -1.49
CA ILE A 546 13.36 -3.50 -1.38
C ILE A 546 12.69 -4.36 -0.29
N ALA A 547 12.42 -3.79 0.88
CA ALA A 547 11.81 -4.50 2.01
C ALA A 547 10.36 -4.95 1.74
N LEU A 548 9.64 -4.22 0.87
CA LEU A 548 8.29 -4.59 0.43
C LEU A 548 8.29 -5.64 -0.69
N SER A 549 9.44 -5.94 -1.30
CA SER A 549 9.57 -7.09 -2.21
C SER A 549 9.44 -8.40 -1.43
N LEU A 550 8.96 -9.44 -2.12
CA LEU A 550 9.12 -10.82 -1.67
C LEU A 550 10.56 -11.30 -1.88
#